data_AF-X1JYS7-F1
#
_entry.id   AF-X1JYS7-F1
#
_cell.length_a   1.000
_cell.length_b   1.000
_cell.length_c   1.000
_cell.angle_alpha   90.00
_cell.angle_beta   90.00
_cell.angle_gamma   90.00
#
_symmetry.space_group_name_H-M   'P 1'
#
loop_
_entity.id
_entity.type
_entity.pdbx_description
1 polymer ?
#
loop_
_entity_poly.entity_id
_entity_poly.type
_entity_poly.pdbx_seq_one_letter_code
_entity_poly.pdbx_strand_id
1 'polypeptide(L)'
;NENFALDTKIADGAGGGQLSYQAVLLVAPHVDGANVDLHISRPFLNESGGTITVKEIGIIIRNSTDAKYHLILRDVVADEDVDDDFTLTVIYTLRTTV
;
A
#
# COMPACT_ATOMS: atom_id res chain seq x y z
N ASN A 1 -8.10 15.36 14.88
CA ASN A 1 -8.04 14.78 13.53
C ASN A 1 -7.27 13.48 13.67
N GLU A 2 -7.95 12.34 13.52
CA GLU A 2 -7.38 11.00 13.72
C GLU A 2 -6.93 10.36 12.39
N ASN A 3 -7.13 11.04 11.25
CA ASN A 3 -6.66 10.61 9.93
C ASN A 3 -5.17 10.95 9.72
N PHE A 4 -4.30 10.39 10.56
CA PHE A 4 -2.84 10.47 10.38
C PHE A 4 -2.16 9.09 10.38
N ALA A 5 -2.91 8.02 10.62
CA ALA A 5 -2.47 6.62 10.60
C ALA A 5 -3.59 5.70 10.09
N LEU A 6 -3.22 4.50 9.65
CA LEU A 6 -4.20 3.42 9.45
C LEU A 6 -4.69 2.94 10.81
N ASP A 7 -5.91 2.41 10.89
CA ASP A 7 -6.50 2.00 12.17
C ASP A 7 -5.71 0.85 12.82
N THR A 8 -5.55 -0.26 12.11
CA THR A 8 -4.67 -1.38 12.49
C THR A 8 -3.72 -1.71 11.36
N LYS A 9 -2.59 -1.00 11.30
CA LYS A 9 -1.56 -1.28 10.29
C LYS A 9 -0.96 -2.67 10.52
N ILE A 10 -1.12 -3.55 9.54
CA ILE A 10 -0.43 -4.85 9.48
C ILE A 10 1.09 -4.60 9.51
N ALA A 11 1.85 -5.34 10.31
CA ALA A 11 3.30 -5.13 10.38
C ALA A 11 4.03 -5.78 9.18
N ASP A 12 5.22 -5.24 8.88
CA ASP A 12 6.13 -5.85 7.90
C ASP A 12 6.84 -7.05 8.54
N GLY A 13 6.89 -8.18 7.85
CA GLY A 13 7.58 -9.40 8.28
C GLY A 13 6.87 -10.69 7.86
N ALA A 14 7.41 -11.82 8.33
CA ALA A 14 6.89 -13.17 8.06
C ALA A 14 6.32 -13.86 9.32
N GLY A 15 6.17 -13.13 10.43
CA GLY A 15 5.51 -13.67 11.62
C GLY A 15 3.99 -13.75 11.45
N GLY A 16 3.32 -14.47 12.36
CA GLY A 16 1.86 -14.56 12.38
C GLY A 16 1.19 -13.17 12.36
N GLY A 17 0.28 -12.95 11.40
CA GLY A 17 -0.42 -11.67 11.22
C GLY A 17 0.44 -10.56 10.60
N GLN A 18 1.58 -10.88 9.98
CA GLN A 18 2.44 -9.94 9.26
C GLN A 18 2.39 -10.20 7.75
N LEU A 19 2.62 -9.16 6.96
CA LEU A 19 2.83 -9.28 5.52
C LEU A 19 4.28 -8.86 5.21
N SER A 20 4.96 -9.62 4.37
CA SER A 20 6.31 -9.35 3.90
C SER A 20 6.25 -8.28 2.81
N TYR A 21 6.67 -7.07 3.17
CA TYR A 21 6.50 -5.91 2.30
C TYR A 21 7.60 -5.84 1.24
N GLN A 22 7.25 -6.08 -0.02
CA GLN A 22 8.23 -6.05 -1.10
C GLN A 22 8.62 -4.62 -1.50
N ALA A 23 9.54 -4.48 -2.45
CA ALA A 23 9.98 -3.18 -2.93
C ALA A 23 8.81 -2.36 -3.51
N VAL A 24 8.83 -1.04 -3.26
CA VAL A 24 7.90 -0.12 -3.92
C VAL A 24 8.41 0.15 -5.34
N LEU A 25 7.54 0.03 -6.33
CA LEU A 25 7.82 0.36 -7.71
C LEU A 25 7.10 1.65 -8.09
N LEU A 26 7.86 2.63 -8.58
CA LEU A 26 7.32 3.84 -9.18
C LEU A 26 7.54 3.75 -10.69
N VAL A 27 6.45 3.72 -11.45
CA VAL A 27 6.51 3.75 -12.92
C VAL A 27 6.57 5.20 -13.38
N ALA A 28 7.42 5.51 -14.36
CA ALA A 28 7.51 6.86 -14.91
C ALA A 28 6.12 7.34 -15.38
N PRO A 29 5.77 8.63 -15.14
CA PRO A 29 4.50 9.17 -15.60
C PRO A 29 4.32 8.99 -17.11
N HIS A 30 3.11 8.65 -17.55
CA HIS A 30 2.81 8.44 -18.96
C HIS A 30 1.45 9.03 -19.34
N VAL A 31 1.31 9.39 -20.62
CA VAL A 31 0.05 9.91 -21.16
C VAL A 31 -0.88 8.74 -21.48
N ASP A 32 -2.11 8.80 -20.95
CA ASP A 32 -3.21 7.87 -21.23
C ASP A 32 -4.42 8.66 -21.75
N GLY A 33 -4.51 8.81 -23.07
CA GLY A 33 -5.52 9.64 -23.73
C GLY A 33 -5.40 11.12 -23.33
N ALA A 34 -6.41 11.64 -22.62
CA ALA A 34 -6.43 13.00 -22.08
C ALA A 34 -5.88 13.10 -20.64
N ASN A 35 -5.25 12.03 -20.14
CA ASN A 35 -4.72 11.95 -18.79
C ASN A 35 -3.20 11.79 -18.78
N VAL A 36 -2.59 12.11 -17.64
CA VAL A 36 -1.22 11.73 -17.28
C VAL A 36 -1.28 10.96 -15.97
N ASP A 37 -0.76 9.73 -16.00
CA ASP A 37 -0.84 8.78 -14.90
C ASP A 37 0.54 8.45 -14.32
N LEU A 38 0.61 8.43 -12.99
CA LEU A 38 1.71 7.91 -12.20
C LEU A 38 1.23 6.68 -11.42
N HIS A 39 1.83 5.51 -11.70
CA HIS A 39 1.56 4.29 -10.96
C HIS A 39 2.58 4.10 -9.84
N ILE A 40 2.07 3.85 -8.63
CA ILE A 40 2.85 3.45 -7.46
C ILE A 40 2.34 2.07 -7.04
N SER A 41 3.19 1.05 -7.12
CA SER A 41 2.80 -0.31 -6.73
C SER A 41 3.69 -0.89 -5.64
N ARG A 42 3.10 -1.75 -4.81
CA ARG A 42 3.83 -2.55 -3.83
C ARG A 42 3.18 -3.93 -3.65
N PRO A 43 3.94 -5.01 -3.85
CA PRO A 43 3.51 -6.34 -3.46
C PRO A 43 3.65 -6.57 -1.94
N PHE A 44 2.68 -7.28 -1.38
CA PHE A 44 2.62 -7.72 0.01
C PHE A 44 2.45 -9.24 0.01
N LEU A 45 3.53 -9.95 0.32
CA LEU A 45 3.55 -11.41 0.35
C LEU A 45 3.12 -11.89 1.74
N ASN A 46 2.21 -12.84 1.83
CA ASN A 46 1.84 -13.48 3.09
C ASN A 46 2.68 -14.74 3.29
N GLU A 47 3.55 -14.71 4.30
CA GLU A 47 4.36 -15.86 4.74
C GLU A 47 4.06 -16.19 6.21
N SER A 48 2.87 -15.81 6.68
CA SER A 48 2.53 -15.81 8.10
C SER A 48 2.02 -17.16 8.64
N GLY A 49 1.78 -18.13 7.76
CA GLY A 49 1.22 -19.45 8.10
C GLY A 49 -0.32 -19.46 8.21
N GLY A 50 -1.00 -18.40 7.80
CA GLY A 50 -2.45 -18.30 7.81
C GLY A 50 -2.99 -17.12 7.01
N THR A 51 -4.29 -17.08 6.76
CA THR A 51 -4.95 -16.02 5.98
C THR A 51 -4.94 -14.68 6.73
N ILE A 52 -4.63 -13.60 6.01
CA ILE A 52 -4.70 -12.22 6.51
C ILE A 52 -5.73 -11.44 5.68
N THR A 53 -6.76 -10.90 6.34
CA THR A 53 -7.74 -10.02 5.69
C THR A 53 -7.25 -8.56 5.70
N VAL A 54 -7.05 -7.98 4.52
CA VAL A 54 -6.77 -6.57 4.32
C VAL A 54 -8.10 -5.81 4.16
N LYS A 55 -8.28 -4.77 4.98
CA LYS A 55 -9.52 -3.94 5.00
C LYS A 55 -9.26 -2.47 4.69
N GLU A 56 -7.99 -2.07 4.74
CA GLU A 56 -7.57 -0.69 4.60
C GLU A 56 -6.19 -0.64 3.95
N ILE A 57 -6.02 0.28 3.01
CA ILE A 57 -4.75 0.57 2.34
C ILE A 57 -4.44 2.06 2.42
N GLY A 58 -3.18 2.42 2.26
CA GLY A 58 -2.75 3.82 2.28
C GLY A 58 -1.33 4.02 1.80
N ILE A 59 -0.99 5.27 1.48
CA ILE A 59 0.39 5.67 1.21
C ILE A 59 0.92 6.40 2.44
N ILE A 60 1.96 5.83 3.03
CA ILE A 60 2.71 6.43 4.13
C ILE A 60 4.08 6.84 3.60
N ILE A 61 4.44 8.10 3.78
CA ILE A 61 5.75 8.63 3.39
C ILE A 61 6.59 8.96 4.62
N ARG A 62 7.90 8.77 4.51
CA ARG A 62 8.85 9.24 5.52
C ARG A 62 9.28 10.66 5.20
N ASN A 63 9.10 11.56 6.15
CA ASN A 63 9.65 12.90 6.09
C ASN A 63 11.19 12.83 6.11
N SER A 64 11.83 13.49 5.16
CA SER A 64 13.30 13.50 5.04
C SER A 64 14.00 14.32 6.12
N THR A 65 13.30 15.25 6.77
CA THR A 65 13.86 16.21 7.72
C THR A 65 13.74 15.75 9.17
N ASP A 66 12.62 15.14 9.56
CA ASP A 66 12.37 14.71 10.95
C ASP A 66 12.13 13.20 11.12
N ALA A 67 12.33 12.42 10.05
CA ALA A 67 12.17 10.97 10.01
C ALA A 67 10.79 10.43 10.44
N LYS A 68 9.79 11.31 10.61
CA LYS A 68 8.42 10.89 10.92
C LYS A 68 7.74 10.30 9.69
N TYR A 69 6.76 9.46 9.93
CA TYR A 69 5.91 8.91 8.89
C TYR A 69 4.60 9.68 8.84
N HIS A 70 4.15 10.00 7.64
CA HIS A 70 2.89 10.70 7.39
C HIS A 70 2.04 9.88 6.42
N LEU A 71 0.79 9.63 6.81
CA LEU A 71 -0.22 9.11 5.91
C LEU A 71 -0.69 10.23 4.99
N ILE A 72 -0.54 10.04 3.68
CA ILE A 72 -0.93 11.04 2.67
C ILE A 72 -2.17 10.63 1.88
N LEU A 73 -2.47 9.34 1.83
CA LEU A 73 -3.67 8.76 1.22
C LEU A 73 -4.13 7.56 2.04
N ARG A 74 -5.44 7.36 2.13
CA ARG A 74 -6.09 6.32 2.92
C ARG A 74 -7.38 5.91 2.23
N ASP A 75 -7.56 4.61 2.03
CA ASP A 75 -8.80 4.02 1.52
C ASP A 75 -9.23 2.83 2.37
N VAL A 76 -10.51 2.82 2.76
CA VAL A 76 -11.18 1.62 3.27
C VAL A 76 -11.66 0.84 2.05
N VAL A 77 -11.23 -0.40 1.93
CA VAL A 77 -11.52 -1.27 0.79
C VAL A 77 -12.48 -2.37 1.21
N ALA A 78 -13.02 -3.10 0.23
CA ALA A 78 -13.67 -4.37 0.54
C ALA A 78 -12.64 -5.31 1.17
N ASP A 79 -13.10 -6.16 2.10
CA ASP A 79 -12.27 -7.19 2.72
C ASP A 79 -11.61 -8.05 1.63
N GLU A 80 -10.29 -8.10 1.64
CA GLU A 80 -9.47 -8.87 0.70
C GLU A 80 -8.62 -9.87 1.50
N ASP A 81 -8.93 -11.15 1.36
CA ASP A 81 -8.18 -12.22 2.01
C ASP A 81 -6.91 -12.54 1.21
N VAL A 82 -5.78 -12.51 1.91
CA VAL A 82 -4.49 -12.96 1.39
C VAL A 82 -4.15 -14.26 2.09
N ASP A 83 -4.30 -15.38 1.40
CA ASP A 83 -3.92 -16.70 1.93
C ASP A 83 -2.39 -16.82 2.10
N ASP A 84 -1.95 -17.80 2.88
CA ASP A 84 -0.53 -18.10 3.04
C ASP A 84 0.11 -18.44 1.68
N ASP A 85 1.36 -18.00 1.47
CA ASP A 85 2.10 -18.04 0.21
C ASP A 85 1.51 -17.20 -0.95
N PHE A 86 0.45 -16.42 -0.72
CA PHE A 86 -0.15 -15.55 -1.75
C PHE A 86 0.35 -14.11 -1.62
N THR A 87 0.31 -13.38 -2.73
CA THR A 87 0.73 -11.98 -2.80
C THR A 87 -0.43 -11.07 -3.17
N LEU A 88 -0.71 -10.08 -2.33
CA LEU A 88 -1.56 -8.94 -2.69
C LEU A 88 -0.70 -7.83 -3.28
N THR A 89 -0.98 -7.40 -4.51
CA THR A 89 -0.31 -6.23 -5.09
C THR A 89 -1.24 -5.03 -5.06
N VAL A 90 -0.87 -4.02 -4.26
CA VAL A 90 -1.59 -2.73 -4.22
C VAL A 90 -1.01 -1.80 -5.28
N ILE A 91 -1.88 -1.17 -6.06
CA ILE A 91 -1.50 -0.20 -7.10
C ILE A 91 -2.34 1.07 -6.91
N TYR A 92 -1.67 2.19 -6.65
CA TYR A 92 -2.28 3.52 -6.72
C TYR A 92 -1.98 4.15 -8.08
N THR A 93 -3.03 4.67 -8.72
CA THR A 93 -2.92 5.49 -9.94
C THR A 93 -3.20 6.93 -9.58
N LEU A 94 -2.16 7.76 -9.56
CA LEU A 94 -2.31 9.20 -9.41
C LEU A 94 -2.46 9.82 -10.80
N ARG A 95 -3.61 10.42 -11.05
CA ARG A 95 -4.01 10.90 -12.37
C ARG A 95 -4.23 12.41 -12.38
N THR A 96 -3.72 13.08 -13.40
CA THR A 96 -4.12 14.44 -13.79
C THR A 96 -4.60 14.43 -15.24
N THR A 97 -5.28 15.49 -15.68
CA THR A 97 -5.61 15.71 -17.09
C THR A 97 -4.63 16.69 -17.73
N VAL A 98 -4.51 16.64 -19.05
CA VAL A 98 -3.86 17.68 -19.86
C VAL A 98 -4.75 18.91 -20.06
#